data_AF-A0A357ZWW0-F1
#
_entry.id   AF-A0A357ZWW0-F1
#
_cell.length_a   1.000
_cell.length_b   1.000
_cell.length_c   1.000
_cell.angle_alpha   90.00
_cell.angle_beta   90.00
_cell.angle_gamma   90.00
#
_symmetry.space_group_name_H-M   'P 1'
#
loop_
_entity.id
_entity.type
_entity.pdbx_description
1 polymer ?
#
loop_
_entity_poly.entity_id
_entity_poly.type
_entity_poly.pdbx_seq_one_letter_code
_entity_poly.pdbx_strand_id
1 'polypeptide(L)' 'MKFGMQIDYAGGFAESAAKVAEFEKAGLDIAWVAEAYGFDAPTFMGYLAAKTESITIGAGILPIYTRTPTLMAMT' A
#
# COMPACT_ATOMS: atom_id res chain seq x y z
N MET A 1 -4.55 -7.16 -19.31
CA MET A 1 -3.69 -7.84 -18.33
C MET A 1 -3.22 -6.79 -17.34
N LYS A 2 -3.21 -7.06 -16.02
CA LYS A 2 -2.79 -6.09 -15.00
C LYS A 2 -1.49 -6.53 -14.33
N PHE A 3 -0.61 -5.60 -14.03
CA PHE A 3 0.65 -5.82 -13.32
C PHE A 3 0.57 -5.29 -11.89
N GLY A 4 0.94 -6.14 -10.94
CA GLY A 4 0.92 -5.80 -9.51
C GLY A 4 2.26 -6.04 -8.85
N MET A 5 2.57 -5.24 -7.84
CA MET A 5 3.76 -5.43 -7.01
C MET A 5 3.43 -5.38 -5.52
N GLN A 6 4.19 -6.13 -4.74
CA GLN A 6 4.27 -5.95 -3.29
C GLN A 6 5.33 -4.90 -2.98
N ILE A 7 4.99 -3.96 -2.10
CA ILE A 7 5.94 -2.93 -1.64
C ILE A 7 6.80 -3.51 -0.54
N ASP A 8 8.10 -3.21 -0.59
CA ASP A 8 9.04 -3.59 0.45
C ASP A 8 8.76 -2.82 1.74
N TYR A 9 8.67 -3.55 2.86
CA TYR A 9 8.41 -3.01 4.19
C TYR A 9 9.68 -2.61 4.95
N ALA A 10 10.87 -3.03 4.48
CA ALA A 10 12.14 -2.71 5.12
C ALA A 10 12.71 -1.33 4.70
N GLY A 11 12.16 -0.73 3.63
CA GLY A 11 12.56 0.58 3.10
C GLY A 11 11.90 1.78 3.80
N GLY A 12 12.32 2.98 3.43
CA GLY A 12 11.71 4.23 3.92
C GLY A 12 10.39 4.57 3.19
N PHE A 13 9.40 5.09 3.91
CA PHE A 13 8.07 5.47 3.37
C PHE A 13 8.15 6.35 2.12
N ALA A 14 8.97 7.41 2.19
CA ALA A 14 9.10 8.37 1.10
C ALA A 14 9.76 7.78 -0.15
N GLU A 15 10.77 6.91 0.06
CA GLU A 15 11.48 6.24 -1.02
C GLU A 15 10.58 5.23 -1.73
N SER A 16 9.90 4.38 -0.95
CA SER A 16 8.93 3.42 -1.48
C SER A 16 7.79 4.11 -2.23
N ALA A 17 7.26 5.22 -1.70
CA ALA A 17 6.22 5.99 -2.39
C ALA A 17 6.72 6.64 -3.68
N ALA A 18 7.93 7.19 -3.69
CA ALA A 18 8.53 7.74 -4.90
C ALA A 18 8.69 6.66 -5.98
N LYS A 19 9.15 5.47 -5.59
CA LYS A 19 9.29 4.32 -6.51
C LYS A 19 7.95 3.86 -7.07
N VAL A 20 6.91 3.81 -6.25
CA VAL A 20 5.55 3.47 -6.70
C VAL A 20 5.04 4.51 -7.69
N ALA A 21 5.26 5.81 -7.45
CA ALA A 21 4.87 6.87 -8.36
C ALA A 21 5.65 6.81 -9.70
N GLU A 22 6.91 6.37 -9.70
CA GLU A 22 7.65 6.11 -10.93
C GLU A 22 7.10 4.88 -11.68
N PHE A 23 6.76 3.81 -10.97
CA PHE A 23 6.19 2.61 -11.57
C PHE A 23 4.76 2.78 -12.06
N GLU A 24 3.96 3.62 -11.42
CA GLU A 24 2.67 4.07 -11.94
C GLU A 24 2.83 4.64 -13.35
N LYS A 25 3.80 5.55 -13.55
CA LYS A 25 4.10 6.12 -14.88
C LYS A 25 4.59 5.09 -15.88
N ALA A 26 5.20 4.00 -15.40
CA ALA A 26 5.65 2.88 -16.23
C ALA A 26 4.54 1.84 -16.51
N GLY A 27 3.33 2.01 -15.97
CA GLY A 27 2.18 1.14 -16.21
C GLY A 27 1.90 0.10 -15.13
N LEU A 28 2.35 0.33 -13.89
CA LEU A 28 1.95 -0.48 -12.74
C LEU A 28 0.47 -0.23 -12.40
N ASP A 29 -0.34 -1.29 -12.37
CA ASP A 29 -1.78 -1.18 -12.12
C ASP A 29 -2.14 -1.22 -10.63
N ILE A 30 -1.38 -1.99 -9.83
CA ILE A 30 -1.70 -2.22 -8.43
C ILE A 30 -0.47 -2.32 -7.52
N ALA A 31 -0.53 -1.64 -6.38
CA ALA A 31 0.45 -1.69 -5.32
C ALA A 31 -0.14 -2.35 -4.06
N TRP A 32 0.52 -3.40 -3.58
CA TRP A 32 0.11 -4.14 -2.40
C TRP A 32 0.99 -3.79 -1.20
N VAL A 33 0.36 -3.42 -0.08
CA VAL A 33 1.02 -3.06 1.17
C VAL A 33 0.84 -4.18 2.19
N ALA A 34 1.95 -4.70 2.71
CA ALA A 34 1.93 -5.69 3.79
C ALA A 34 1.73 -5.01 5.15
N GLU A 35 1.00 -5.68 6.06
CA GLU A 35 1.00 -5.31 7.48
C GLU A 35 2.33 -5.76 8.11
N ALA A 36 3.17 -4.80 8.50
CA ALA A 36 4.44 -5.06 9.15
C ALA A 36 4.42 -4.64 10.64
N TYR A 37 5.32 -5.23 11.43
CA TYR A 37 5.58 -4.77 12.79
C TYR A 37 6.32 -3.44 12.74
N GLY A 38 5.57 -2.33 12.80
CA GLY A 38 6.08 -0.98 12.66
C GLY A 38 4.93 -0.04 12.30
N PHE A 39 4.98 0.51 11.08
CA PHE A 39 3.87 1.27 10.54
C PHE A 39 2.80 0.32 10.00
N ASP A 40 1.54 0.65 10.29
CA ASP A 40 0.40 -0.12 9.84
C ASP A 40 0.08 0.14 8.36
N ALA A 41 -0.49 -0.86 7.70
CA ALA A 41 -0.76 -0.81 6.27
C ALA A 41 -1.72 0.34 5.88
N PRO A 42 -2.83 0.63 6.60
CA PRO A 42 -3.73 1.75 6.25
C PRO A 42 -3.04 3.11 6.19
N THR A 43 -2.18 3.41 7.18
CA THR A 43 -1.39 4.65 7.17
C THR A 43 -0.49 4.75 5.93
N PHE A 44 0.18 3.65 5.55
CA PHE A 44 1.03 3.68 4.37
C PHE A 44 0.22 3.77 3.07
N MET A 45 -0.91 3.08 2.98
CA MET A 45 -1.83 3.20 1.84
C MET A 45 -2.31 4.65 1.65
N GLY A 46 -2.66 5.34 2.74
CA GLY A 46 -3.03 6.76 2.69
C GLY A 46 -1.87 7.65 2.22
N TYR A 47 -0.64 7.36 2.65
CA TYR A 47 0.55 8.08 2.20
C TYR A 47 0.83 7.86 0.70
N LEU A 48 0.69 6.62 0.21
CA LEU A 48 0.81 6.30 -1.21
C LEU A 48 -0.26 7.03 -2.02
N ALA A 49 -1.52 7.00 -1.58
CA ALA A 49 -2.62 7.70 -2.23
C ALA A 49 -2.39 9.21 -2.34
N ALA A 50 -1.67 9.81 -1.38
CA ALA A 50 -1.27 11.22 -1.44
C ALA A 50 -0.10 11.51 -2.41
N LYS A 51 0.58 10.47 -2.92
CA LYS A 51 1.77 10.56 -3.78
C LYS A 51 1.57 10.00 -5.19
N THR A 52 0.42 9.37 -5.45
CA THR A 52 0.07 8.74 -6.73
C THR A 52 -1.29 9.26 -7.21
N GLU A 53 -1.61 9.10 -8.49
CA GLU A 53 -2.82 9.72 -9.08
C GLU A 53 -3.90 8.71 -9.51
N SER A 54 -3.50 7.51 -9.93
CA SER A 54 -4.36 6.58 -10.69
C SER A 54 -4.19 5.11 -10.32
N ILE A 55 -3.07 4.73 -9.70
CA ILE A 55 -2.77 3.36 -9.32
C ILE A 55 -3.77 2.84 -8.28
N THR A 56 -4.12 1.54 -8.37
CA THR A 56 -4.89 0.89 -7.30
C THR A 56 -3.98 0.55 -6.13
N ILE A 57 -4.41 0.88 -4.91
CA ILE A 57 -3.67 0.55 -3.69
C ILE A 57 -4.51 -0.45 -2.89
N GLY A 58 -3.87 -1.50 -2.39
CA GLY A 58 -4.55 -2.51 -1.59
C GLY A 58 -3.67 -3.08 -0.49
N ALA A 59 -4.31 -3.58 0.56
CA ALA A 59 -3.60 -4.34 1.58
C ALA A 59 -3.39 -5.80 1.12
N GLY A 60 -2.21 -6.34 1.40
CA GLY A 60 -1.85 -7.72 1.09
C GLY A 60 -0.92 -8.28 2.16
N ILE A 61 -1.35 -8.53 3.40
CA ILE A 61 -2.73 -8.68 3.91
C ILE A 61 -2.95 -7.95 5.25
N LEU A 62 -4.21 -7.71 5.64
CA LEU A 62 -4.55 -7.22 6.99
C LEU A 62 -4.86 -8.39 7.95
N PRO A 63 -4.40 -8.33 9.22
CA PRO A 63 -4.75 -9.31 10.24
C PRO A 63 -6.20 -9.16 10.72
N ILE A 64 -6.93 -10.28 10.76
CA ILE A 64 -8.34 -10.33 11.22
C ILE A 64 -8.50 -10.44 12.74
N TYR A 65 -7.44 -10.82 13.46
CA TYR A 65 -7.52 -11.09 14.91
C TYR A 65 -7.37 -9.83 15.76
N THR A 66 -6.72 -8.80 15.22
CA THR A 66 -6.44 -7.55 15.94
C THR A 66 -7.41 -6.42 15.57
N ARG A 67 -8.27 -6.62 14.56
CA ARG A 67 -9.22 -5.61 14.05
C ARG A 67 -10.58 -6.26 13.78
N THR A 68 -11.66 -5.65 14.27
CA THR A 68 -13.03 -6.09 13.93
C THR A 68 -13.33 -5.78 12.46
N PRO A 69 -14.28 -6.50 11.81
CA PRO A 69 -14.65 -6.21 10.42
C PRO A 69 -15.07 -4.75 10.18
N THR A 70 -15.78 -4.15 11.14
CA THR A 70 -16.19 -2.74 11.06
C THR A 70 -14.99 -1.80 11.15
N LEU A 71 -14.02 -2.10 12.02
CA LEU A 71 -12.80 -1.29 12.13
C LEU A 71 -11.97 -1.38 10.85
N MET A 72 -11.79 -2.58 10.28
CA MET A 72 -11.09 -2.76 9.02
C MET A 72 -11.75 -2.02 7.85
N ALA A 73 -13.08 -1.91 7.84
CA ALA A 73 -13.80 -1.20 6.78
C ALA A 73 -13.67 0.33 6.91
N MET A 74 -13.40 0.85 8.11
CA MET A 74 -13.29 2.29 8.38
C MET A 74 -11.90 2.84 8.08
N THR A 75 -10.86 2.04 8.32
CA THR A 75 -9.44 2.43 8.19
C THR A 75 -8.92 2.22 6.79
#